data_AF-A0A3N0V4Z6-F1
#
_entry.id   AF-A0A3N0V4Z6-F1
#
_cell.length_a   1.000
_cell.length_b   1.000
_cell.length_c   1.000
_cell.angle_alpha   90.00
_cell.angle_beta   90.00
_cell.angle_gamma   90.00
#
_symmetry.space_group_name_H-M   'P 1'
#
loop_
_entity.id
_entity.type
_entity.pdbx_description
1 polymer ?
#
loop_
_entity_poly.entity_id
_entity_poly.type
_entity_poly.pdbx_seq_one_letter_code
_entity_poly.pdbx_strand_id
1 'polypeptide(L)'
;MIVVHTVAELRQRCREWRRAGETVAFVPTMGNLHAGHIELVRQGRQRARRVVASVFVNPLQFGPNEDYGRYPRSLPADTEKLSAAGCDLLFAPSVAEVYPQGVGHTTVRVNGVTEMLEGEFRPGHFEGVATVVNILFNLVQPDLALFGQKDYQQLAVIRQMVADLCLPIEVVGVPTLRDADGLALSSRNQYLNAEERGRAATVHRVLQAMAEGLRQGRRDYLALQSEAAGSLQRAGFRPQYVAIRRPDLQPPAETDAAWVLLVAAYLGQTRLIDNLSLS
;
A
#
# COMPACT_ATOMS: atom_id res chain seq x y z
N MET A 1 -18.99 5.49 -14.69
CA MET A 1 -18.71 4.76 -13.44
C MET A 1 -19.96 4.80 -12.56
N ILE A 2 -20.32 3.69 -11.92
CA ILE A 2 -21.40 3.61 -10.93
C ILE A 2 -20.78 3.89 -9.54
N VAL A 3 -21.48 4.63 -8.68
CA VAL A 3 -21.07 4.82 -7.27
C VAL A 3 -22.10 4.15 -6.37
N VAL A 4 -21.65 3.34 -5.42
CA VAL A 4 -22.49 2.64 -4.44
C VAL A 4 -21.96 2.85 -3.04
N HIS A 5 -22.87 2.91 -2.08
CA HIS A 5 -22.54 3.21 -0.68
C HIS A 5 -22.87 2.06 0.25
N THR A 6 -23.75 1.14 -0.18
CA THR A 6 -24.19 0.01 0.65
C THR A 6 -23.58 -1.31 0.18
N VAL A 7 -23.43 -2.24 1.11
CA VAL A 7 -22.99 -3.61 0.80
C VAL A 7 -23.98 -4.31 -0.14
N ALA A 8 -25.28 -4.02 0.00
CA ALA A 8 -26.33 -4.62 -0.83
C ALA A 8 -26.16 -4.26 -2.32
N GLU A 9 -25.96 -2.98 -2.63
CA GLU A 9 -25.76 -2.47 -3.99
C GLU A 9 -24.47 -3.03 -4.61
N LEU A 10 -23.36 -3.01 -3.84
CA LEU A 10 -22.08 -3.57 -4.28
C LEU A 10 -22.24 -5.05 -4.68
N ARG A 11 -22.80 -5.87 -3.78
CA ARG A 11 -22.98 -7.29 -4.02
C ARG A 11 -23.91 -7.56 -5.20
N GLN A 12 -24.95 -6.75 -5.37
CA GLN A 12 -25.83 -6.88 -6.53
C GLN A 12 -25.05 -6.72 -7.83
N ARG A 13 -24.26 -5.64 -7.96
CA ARG A 13 -23.46 -5.39 -9.16
C ARG A 13 -22.41 -6.48 -9.42
N CYS A 14 -21.66 -6.88 -8.41
CA CYS A 14 -20.65 -7.94 -8.59
C CYS A 14 -21.29 -9.29 -8.98
N ARG A 15 -22.48 -9.63 -8.46
CA ARG A 15 -23.21 -10.84 -8.85
C ARG A 15 -23.70 -10.78 -10.30
N GLU A 16 -24.17 -9.63 -10.76
CA GLU A 16 -24.59 -9.43 -12.16
C GLU A 16 -23.42 -9.70 -13.12
N TRP A 17 -22.24 -9.14 -12.85
CA TRP A 17 -21.04 -9.36 -13.66
C TRP A 17 -20.54 -10.81 -13.63
N ARG A 18 -20.54 -11.43 -12.45
CA ARG A 18 -20.17 -12.85 -12.34
C ARG A 18 -21.11 -13.76 -13.13
N ARG A 19 -22.42 -13.50 -13.08
CA ARG A 19 -23.41 -14.27 -13.87
C ARG A 19 -23.21 -14.10 -15.38
N ALA A 20 -22.67 -12.96 -15.81
CA ALA A 20 -22.28 -12.71 -17.18
C ALA A 20 -20.90 -13.28 -17.56
N GLY A 21 -20.21 -13.96 -16.64
CA GLY A 21 -18.87 -14.51 -16.87
C GLY A 21 -17.78 -13.43 -16.99
N GLU A 22 -18.03 -12.22 -16.48
CA GLU A 22 -17.07 -11.12 -16.56
C GLU A 22 -16.08 -11.18 -15.38
N THR A 23 -14.79 -11.05 -15.67
CA THR A 23 -13.75 -10.96 -14.65
C THR A 23 -13.72 -9.59 -14.00
N VAL A 24 -13.43 -9.56 -12.69
CA VAL A 24 -13.43 -8.38 -11.83
C VAL A 24 -12.04 -8.16 -11.22
N ALA A 25 -11.42 -7.03 -11.55
CA ALA A 25 -10.25 -6.52 -10.86
C ALA A 25 -10.67 -5.56 -9.74
N PHE A 26 -10.05 -5.68 -8.57
CA PHE A 26 -10.35 -4.83 -7.41
C PHE A 26 -9.15 -3.98 -6.99
N VAL A 27 -9.40 -2.70 -6.73
CA VAL A 27 -8.41 -1.72 -6.27
C VAL A 27 -8.88 -1.13 -4.93
N PRO A 28 -8.48 -1.71 -3.79
CA PRO A 28 -8.82 -1.15 -2.48
C PRO A 28 -7.98 0.10 -2.19
N THR A 29 -8.65 1.20 -1.81
CA THR A 29 -7.96 2.46 -1.43
C THR A 29 -8.62 3.12 -0.21
N MET A 30 -7.89 4.05 0.40
CA MET A 30 -8.42 4.95 1.44
C MET A 30 -8.87 6.32 0.89
N GLY A 31 -8.91 6.51 -0.43
CA GLY A 31 -9.19 7.82 -1.05
C GLY A 31 -8.01 8.79 -1.01
N ASN A 32 -8.30 10.06 -1.34
CA ASN A 32 -7.33 11.10 -1.68
C ASN A 32 -6.35 10.63 -2.77
N LEU A 33 -6.94 10.26 -3.91
CA LEU A 33 -6.27 9.54 -4.98
C LEU A 33 -5.26 10.42 -5.70
N HIS A 34 -4.19 9.78 -6.16
CA HIS A 34 -3.09 10.37 -6.92
C HIS A 34 -2.74 9.46 -8.09
N ALA A 35 -1.81 9.87 -8.96
CA ALA A 35 -1.47 9.14 -10.19
C ALA A 35 -1.11 7.66 -9.93
N GLY A 36 -0.41 7.35 -8.82
CA GLY A 36 -0.17 5.96 -8.39
C GLY A 36 -1.44 5.11 -8.23
N HIS A 37 -2.51 5.64 -7.63
CA HIS A 37 -3.79 4.93 -7.52
C HIS A 37 -4.47 4.76 -8.88
N ILE A 38 -4.37 5.77 -9.74
CA ILE A 38 -4.92 5.73 -11.09
C ILE A 38 -4.22 4.69 -11.95
N GLU A 39 -2.93 4.48 -11.73
CA GLU A 39 -2.20 3.41 -12.39
C GLU A 39 -2.69 2.02 -11.95
N LEU A 40 -3.06 1.81 -10.68
CA LEU A 40 -3.71 0.57 -10.26
C LEU A 40 -4.99 0.29 -11.06
N VAL A 41 -5.83 1.31 -11.26
CA VAL A 41 -7.05 1.16 -12.05
C VAL A 41 -6.75 0.83 -13.51
N ARG A 42 -5.76 1.51 -14.12
CA ARG A 42 -5.34 1.23 -15.50
C ARG A 42 -4.79 -0.17 -15.67
N GLN A 43 -3.96 -0.64 -14.74
CA GLN A 43 -3.45 -2.01 -14.73
C GLN A 43 -4.57 -3.04 -14.53
N GLY A 44 -5.59 -2.72 -13.72
CA GLY A 44 -6.78 -3.55 -13.55
C GLY A 44 -7.57 -3.69 -14.85
N ARG A 45 -7.78 -2.59 -15.58
CA ARG A 45 -8.48 -2.60 -16.88
C ARG A 45 -7.80 -3.45 -17.95
N GLN A 46 -6.48 -3.61 -17.86
CA GLN A 46 -5.73 -4.45 -18.79
C GLN A 46 -5.88 -5.95 -18.49
N ARG A 47 -6.35 -6.31 -17.29
CA ARG A 47 -6.37 -7.70 -16.78
C ARG A 47 -7.78 -8.23 -16.51
N ALA A 48 -8.77 -7.36 -16.37
CA ALA A 48 -10.15 -7.75 -16.11
C ALA A 48 -11.15 -7.02 -16.99
N ARG A 49 -12.33 -7.63 -17.17
CA ARG A 49 -13.45 -7.03 -17.89
C ARG A 49 -14.06 -5.84 -17.13
N ARG A 50 -14.03 -5.91 -15.80
CA ARG A 50 -14.58 -4.91 -14.86
C ARG A 50 -13.53 -4.49 -13.85
N VAL A 51 -13.54 -3.21 -13.50
CA VAL A 51 -12.72 -2.68 -12.41
C VAL A 51 -13.60 -2.08 -11.32
N VAL A 52 -13.42 -2.59 -10.11
CA VAL A 52 -14.01 -2.05 -8.88
C VAL A 52 -12.91 -1.32 -8.11
N ALA A 53 -13.19 -0.11 -7.65
CA ALA A 53 -12.38 0.57 -6.65
C ALA A 53 -13.16 0.73 -5.35
N SER A 54 -12.49 0.71 -4.20
CA SER A 54 -13.08 1.18 -2.94
C SER A 54 -12.40 2.45 -2.45
N VAL A 55 -13.17 3.34 -1.86
CA VAL A 55 -12.67 4.48 -1.08
C VAL A 55 -13.21 4.34 0.34
N PHE A 56 -12.36 3.84 1.23
CA PHE A 56 -12.73 3.59 2.63
C PHE A 56 -11.55 3.86 3.57
N VAL A 57 -11.66 4.91 4.39
CA VAL A 57 -10.68 5.19 5.44
C VAL A 57 -10.97 4.26 6.62
N ASN A 58 -10.30 3.12 6.64
CA ASN A 58 -10.49 2.08 7.65
C ASN A 58 -9.98 2.53 9.04
N PRO A 59 -10.81 2.63 10.09
CA PRO A 59 -10.34 2.98 11.43
C PRO A 59 -9.39 1.95 12.06
N LEU A 60 -9.52 0.64 11.77
CA LEU A 60 -8.71 -0.40 12.43
C LEU A 60 -7.22 -0.31 12.15
N GLN A 61 -6.84 0.27 11.03
CA GLN A 61 -5.43 0.35 10.62
C GLN A 61 -4.75 1.64 11.07
N PHE A 62 -5.40 2.45 11.91
CA PHE A 62 -4.83 3.64 12.52
C PHE A 62 -4.62 3.45 14.02
N GLY A 63 -3.39 3.71 14.48
CA GLY A 63 -3.09 3.78 15.91
C GLY A 63 -3.75 5.00 16.59
N PRO A 64 -3.83 5.03 17.95
CA PRO A 64 -4.49 6.10 18.70
C PRO A 64 -3.90 7.49 18.47
N ASN A 65 -2.61 7.56 18.13
CA ASN A 65 -1.87 8.81 17.85
C ASN A 65 -1.62 9.04 16.35
N GLU A 66 -2.24 8.23 15.47
CA GLU A 66 -2.11 8.36 14.02
C GLU A 66 -3.13 9.34 13.44
N ASP A 67 -3.08 9.54 12.12
CA ASP A 67 -3.75 10.63 11.42
C ASP A 67 -5.21 10.34 11.03
N TYR A 68 -5.92 9.39 11.65
CA TYR A 68 -7.29 9.00 11.23
C TYR A 68 -8.27 10.18 11.10
N GLY A 69 -8.31 11.06 12.12
CA GLY A 69 -9.17 12.25 12.14
C GLY A 69 -8.76 13.31 11.12
N ARG A 70 -7.46 13.36 10.74
CA ARG A 70 -6.88 14.34 9.80
C ARG A 70 -6.63 13.75 8.40
N TYR A 71 -6.96 12.47 8.19
CA TYR A 71 -6.75 11.82 6.91
C TYR A 71 -7.62 12.51 5.84
N PRO A 72 -7.05 12.91 4.70
CA PRO A 72 -7.75 13.66 3.67
C PRO A 72 -8.91 12.84 3.09
N ARG A 73 -10.07 13.46 2.96
CA ARG A 73 -11.27 12.86 2.37
C ARG A 73 -11.77 13.77 1.25
N SER A 74 -11.68 13.29 0.01
CA SER A 74 -11.95 14.07 -1.21
C SER A 74 -12.76 13.26 -2.22
N LEU A 75 -13.82 12.58 -1.74
CA LEU A 75 -14.63 11.65 -2.54
C LEU A 75 -15.10 12.21 -3.90
N PRO A 76 -15.54 13.48 -4.05
CA PRO A 76 -15.89 14.03 -5.36
C PRO A 76 -14.71 14.01 -6.35
N ALA A 77 -13.53 14.50 -5.93
CA ALA A 77 -12.33 14.50 -6.76
C ALA A 77 -11.82 13.08 -7.05
N ASP A 78 -11.94 12.17 -6.08
CA ASP A 78 -11.60 10.76 -6.27
C ASP A 78 -12.52 10.10 -7.31
N THR A 79 -13.82 10.42 -7.26
CA THR A 79 -14.83 9.91 -8.20
C THR A 79 -14.54 10.35 -9.63
N GLU A 80 -14.19 11.63 -9.83
CA GLU A 80 -13.81 12.17 -11.14
C GLU A 80 -12.58 11.45 -11.71
N LYS A 81 -11.52 11.32 -10.91
CA LYS A 81 -10.27 10.65 -11.32
C LYS A 81 -10.51 9.17 -11.67
N LEU A 82 -11.29 8.45 -10.86
CA LEU A 82 -11.63 7.06 -11.12
C LEU A 82 -12.48 6.88 -12.38
N SER A 83 -13.46 7.77 -12.59
CA SER A 83 -14.29 7.75 -13.79
C SER A 83 -13.43 7.99 -15.04
N ALA A 84 -12.54 8.98 -15.01
CA ALA A 84 -11.62 9.28 -16.11
C ALA A 84 -10.60 8.14 -16.37
N ALA A 85 -10.22 7.41 -15.33
CA ALA A 85 -9.37 6.22 -15.44
C ALA A 85 -10.10 4.98 -15.97
N GLY A 86 -11.43 5.05 -16.12
CA GLY A 86 -12.26 3.97 -16.61
C GLY A 86 -12.61 2.93 -15.54
N CYS A 87 -12.71 3.32 -14.27
CA CYS A 87 -13.30 2.46 -13.25
C CYS A 87 -14.79 2.21 -13.55
N ASP A 88 -15.27 0.96 -13.40
CA ASP A 88 -16.66 0.61 -13.65
C ASP A 88 -17.54 0.94 -12.43
N LEU A 89 -17.04 0.64 -11.22
CA LEU A 89 -17.78 0.78 -9.97
C LEU A 89 -16.88 1.29 -8.83
N LEU A 90 -17.35 2.33 -8.14
CA LEU A 90 -16.77 2.83 -6.89
C LEU A 90 -17.65 2.42 -5.71
N PHE A 91 -17.07 1.67 -4.77
CA PHE A 91 -17.64 1.42 -3.46
C PHE A 91 -17.12 2.44 -2.44
N ALA A 92 -17.99 3.31 -1.94
CA ALA A 92 -17.64 4.35 -0.97
C ALA A 92 -18.50 4.22 0.30
N PRO A 93 -18.30 3.17 1.12
CA PRO A 93 -19.15 2.87 2.26
C PRO A 93 -18.91 3.81 3.45
N SER A 94 -19.91 3.87 4.32
CA SER A 94 -19.72 4.35 5.69
C SER A 94 -18.98 3.31 6.55
N VAL A 95 -18.48 3.72 7.72
CA VAL A 95 -17.91 2.79 8.71
C VAL A 95 -18.94 1.75 9.15
N ALA A 96 -20.20 2.15 9.33
CA ALA A 96 -21.27 1.24 9.76
C ALA A 96 -21.62 0.19 8.70
N GLU A 97 -21.41 0.46 7.42
CA GLU A 97 -21.62 -0.53 6.34
C GLU A 97 -20.54 -1.61 6.33
N VAL A 98 -19.30 -1.26 6.66
CA VAL A 98 -18.18 -2.22 6.76
C VAL A 98 -18.18 -2.94 8.11
N TYR A 99 -18.56 -2.22 9.18
CA TYR A 99 -18.53 -2.67 10.57
C TYR A 99 -19.91 -2.51 11.24
N PRO A 100 -20.93 -3.30 10.84
CA PRO A 100 -22.31 -3.13 11.31
C PRO A 100 -22.49 -3.43 12.80
N GLN A 101 -21.61 -4.25 13.39
CA GLN A 101 -21.63 -4.57 14.81
C GLN A 101 -20.62 -3.75 15.62
N GLY A 102 -19.95 -2.78 15.00
CA GLY A 102 -18.82 -2.08 15.59
C GLY A 102 -17.48 -2.57 15.05
N VAL A 103 -16.45 -1.79 15.33
CA VAL A 103 -15.11 -1.95 14.79
C VAL A 103 -14.32 -2.97 15.62
N GLY A 104 -13.73 -3.98 14.97
CA GLY A 104 -12.79 -4.91 15.63
C GLY A 104 -13.40 -6.13 16.33
N HIS A 105 -14.69 -6.43 16.13
CA HIS A 105 -15.32 -7.63 16.71
C HIS A 105 -14.75 -8.96 16.16
N THR A 106 -14.35 -8.95 14.89
CA THR A 106 -13.65 -10.07 14.25
C THR A 106 -12.48 -9.50 13.49
N THR A 107 -11.29 -10.05 13.72
CA THR A 107 -10.05 -9.60 13.09
C THR A 107 -9.34 -10.76 12.41
N VAL A 108 -8.50 -10.42 11.44
CA VAL A 108 -7.61 -11.34 10.73
C VAL A 108 -6.19 -10.96 11.10
N ARG A 109 -5.48 -11.88 11.76
CA ARG A 109 -4.08 -11.69 12.14
C ARG A 109 -3.18 -12.57 11.28
N VAL A 110 -2.23 -11.95 10.59
CA VAL A 110 -1.15 -12.59 9.85
C VAL A 110 0.11 -12.54 10.72
N ASN A 111 0.78 -13.66 10.96
CA ASN A 111 1.99 -13.73 11.80
C ASN A 111 3.26 -13.80 10.94
N GLY A 112 4.42 -13.54 11.54
CA GLY A 112 5.71 -13.54 10.86
C GLY A 112 5.98 -12.21 10.14
N VAL A 113 5.45 -12.02 8.93
CA VAL A 113 5.77 -10.84 8.09
C VAL A 113 5.30 -9.51 8.69
N THR A 114 4.46 -9.55 9.73
CA THR A 114 3.90 -8.39 10.44
C THR A 114 4.67 -8.02 11.70
N GLU A 115 5.68 -8.79 12.11
CA GLU A 115 6.37 -8.62 13.39
C GLU A 115 7.62 -7.72 13.28
N MET A 116 8.05 -7.43 12.06
CA MET A 116 9.23 -6.61 11.77
C MET A 116 8.87 -5.31 11.03
N LEU A 117 9.84 -4.40 10.88
CA LEU A 117 9.74 -3.23 10.00
C LEU A 117 8.49 -2.39 10.32
N GLU A 118 7.59 -2.13 9.38
CA GLU A 118 6.39 -1.31 9.62
C GLU A 118 5.54 -1.84 10.78
N GLY A 119 5.50 -3.16 10.98
CA GLY A 119 4.70 -3.77 12.04
C GLY A 119 5.24 -3.51 13.44
N GLU A 120 6.56 -3.41 13.58
CA GLU A 120 7.24 -3.02 14.82
C GLU A 120 6.90 -1.57 15.18
N PHE A 121 6.92 -0.66 14.20
CA PHE A 121 6.69 0.76 14.40
C PHE A 121 5.21 1.17 14.41
N ARG A 122 4.31 0.28 13.96
CA ARG A 122 2.87 0.51 13.88
C ARG A 122 2.10 -0.71 14.40
N PRO A 123 2.15 -1.00 15.72
CA PRO A 123 1.48 -2.15 16.31
C PRO A 123 -0.02 -2.17 15.97
N GLY A 124 -0.53 -3.33 15.56
CA GLY A 124 -1.93 -3.52 15.15
C GLY A 124 -2.27 -3.02 13.73
N HIS A 125 -1.40 -2.25 13.07
CA HIS A 125 -1.68 -1.70 11.74
C HIS A 125 -2.02 -2.80 10.72
N PHE A 126 -1.19 -3.84 10.63
CA PHE A 126 -1.41 -4.92 9.65
C PHE A 126 -2.56 -5.85 10.00
N GLU A 127 -2.92 -5.98 11.29
CA GLU A 127 -4.17 -6.67 11.66
C GLU A 127 -5.38 -5.89 11.13
N GLY A 128 -5.36 -4.56 11.28
CA GLY A 128 -6.40 -3.70 10.70
C GLY A 128 -6.48 -3.77 9.18
N VAL A 129 -5.33 -3.80 8.51
CA VAL A 129 -5.24 -3.94 7.04
C VAL A 129 -5.74 -5.31 6.57
N ALA A 130 -5.23 -6.41 7.15
CA ALA A 130 -5.65 -7.77 6.79
C ALA A 130 -7.15 -7.96 7.03
N THR A 131 -7.67 -7.45 8.15
CA THR A 131 -9.10 -7.50 8.48
C THR A 131 -9.95 -6.80 7.43
N VAL A 132 -9.65 -5.53 7.11
CA VAL A 132 -10.48 -4.79 6.16
C VAL A 132 -10.36 -5.33 4.74
N VAL A 133 -9.17 -5.74 4.30
CA VAL A 133 -8.98 -6.30 2.96
C VAL A 133 -9.71 -7.63 2.83
N ASN A 134 -9.66 -8.50 3.85
CA ASN A 134 -10.44 -9.74 3.85
C ASN A 134 -11.95 -9.48 3.82
N ILE A 135 -12.46 -8.49 4.56
CA ILE A 135 -13.87 -8.08 4.47
C ILE A 135 -14.18 -7.65 3.03
N LEU A 136 -13.39 -6.74 2.45
CA LEU A 136 -13.61 -6.25 1.09
C LEU A 136 -13.54 -7.35 0.03
N PHE A 137 -12.63 -8.33 0.18
CA PHE A 137 -12.58 -9.51 -0.69
C PHE A 137 -13.85 -10.35 -0.58
N ASN A 138 -14.42 -10.53 0.61
CA ASN A 138 -15.69 -11.23 0.77
C ASN A 138 -16.89 -10.45 0.22
N LEU A 139 -16.82 -9.12 0.19
CA LEU A 139 -17.87 -8.27 -0.36
C LEU A 139 -17.83 -8.20 -1.89
N VAL A 140 -16.65 -7.99 -2.47
CA VAL A 140 -16.43 -7.81 -3.90
C VAL A 140 -16.31 -9.15 -4.62
N GLN A 141 -15.62 -10.11 -4.00
CA GLN A 141 -15.24 -11.41 -4.56
C GLN A 141 -14.60 -11.27 -5.97
N PRO A 142 -13.46 -10.57 -6.05
CA PRO A 142 -12.77 -10.31 -7.31
C PRO A 142 -11.95 -11.53 -7.78
N ASP A 143 -11.62 -11.57 -9.07
CA ASP A 143 -10.68 -12.55 -9.63
C ASP A 143 -9.22 -12.14 -9.34
N LEU A 144 -8.95 -10.83 -9.35
CA LEU A 144 -7.66 -10.27 -9.00
C LEU A 144 -7.79 -8.96 -8.21
N ALA A 145 -6.78 -8.67 -7.39
CA ALA A 145 -6.68 -7.45 -6.61
C ALA A 145 -5.32 -6.77 -6.82
N LEU A 146 -5.34 -5.45 -7.04
CA LEU A 146 -4.15 -4.67 -7.34
C LEU A 146 -3.73 -3.81 -6.16
N PHE A 147 -2.46 -3.88 -5.81
CA PHE A 147 -1.86 -3.11 -4.74
C PHE A 147 -0.54 -2.47 -5.21
N GLY A 148 -0.27 -1.26 -4.73
CA GLY A 148 0.99 -0.57 -5.04
C GLY A 148 2.17 -1.22 -4.31
N GLN A 149 3.28 -1.42 -5.02
CA GLN A 149 4.53 -1.93 -4.44
C GLN A 149 5.18 -0.94 -3.46
N LYS A 150 4.75 0.33 -3.44
CA LYS A 150 5.20 1.35 -2.48
C LYS A 150 5.03 0.88 -1.04
N ASP A 151 3.92 0.21 -0.74
CA ASP A 151 3.63 -0.39 0.55
C ASP A 151 4.01 -1.87 0.51
N TYR A 152 5.30 -2.16 0.28
CA TYR A 152 5.80 -3.51 -0.03
C TYR A 152 5.41 -4.55 1.04
N GLN A 153 5.56 -4.20 2.32
CA GLN A 153 5.19 -5.10 3.41
C GLN A 153 3.70 -5.35 3.49
N GLN A 154 2.85 -4.36 3.17
CA GLN A 154 1.41 -4.58 3.03
C GLN A 154 1.13 -5.59 1.91
N LEU A 155 1.78 -5.45 0.75
CA LEU A 155 1.63 -6.41 -0.35
C LEU A 155 2.05 -7.83 0.07
N ALA A 156 3.13 -7.97 0.84
CA ALA A 156 3.56 -9.26 1.39
C ALA A 156 2.52 -9.85 2.37
N VAL A 157 1.99 -9.03 3.28
CA VAL A 157 0.91 -9.42 4.22
C VAL A 157 -0.32 -9.91 3.47
N ILE A 158 -0.78 -9.18 2.44
CA ILE A 158 -1.96 -9.57 1.68
C ILE A 158 -1.73 -10.85 0.87
N ARG A 159 -0.55 -11.01 0.26
CA ARG A 159 -0.19 -12.24 -0.44
C ARG A 159 -0.19 -13.45 0.49
N GLN A 160 0.42 -13.33 1.66
CA GLN A 160 0.41 -14.39 2.66
C GLN A 160 -1.02 -14.69 3.14
N MET A 161 -1.81 -13.67 3.48
CA MET A 161 -3.21 -13.85 3.89
C MET A 161 -4.04 -14.59 2.84
N VAL A 162 -3.90 -14.22 1.56
CA VAL A 162 -4.60 -14.87 0.45
C VAL A 162 -4.21 -16.34 0.33
N ALA A 163 -2.91 -16.65 0.44
CA ALA A 163 -2.42 -18.01 0.39
C ALA A 163 -2.90 -18.84 1.60
N ASP A 164 -2.71 -18.33 2.82
CA ASP A 164 -3.01 -19.03 4.08
C ASP A 164 -4.51 -19.27 4.28
N LEU A 165 -5.35 -18.35 3.79
CA LEU A 165 -6.82 -18.47 3.85
C LEU A 165 -7.43 -19.08 2.59
N CYS A 166 -6.61 -19.58 1.66
CA CYS A 166 -7.03 -20.22 0.41
C CYS A 166 -8.02 -19.37 -0.41
N LEU A 167 -7.80 -18.05 -0.47
CA LEU A 167 -8.67 -17.15 -1.21
C LEU A 167 -8.38 -17.29 -2.72
N PRO A 168 -9.39 -17.50 -3.58
CA PRO A 168 -9.20 -17.68 -5.01
C PRO A 168 -9.01 -16.32 -5.72
N ILE A 169 -7.99 -15.56 -5.32
CA ILE A 169 -7.74 -14.19 -5.76
C ILE A 169 -6.28 -14.03 -6.16
N GLU A 170 -6.00 -13.57 -7.38
CA GLU A 170 -4.65 -13.19 -7.78
C GLU A 170 -4.26 -11.82 -7.18
N VAL A 171 -3.15 -11.74 -6.44
CA VAL A 171 -2.67 -10.48 -5.86
C VAL A 171 -1.55 -9.88 -6.70
N VAL A 172 -1.88 -8.83 -7.45
CA VAL A 172 -0.99 -8.16 -8.39
C VAL A 172 -0.34 -6.94 -7.74
N GLY A 173 0.99 -6.92 -7.72
CA GLY A 173 1.78 -5.77 -7.31
C GLY A 173 2.05 -4.84 -8.49
N VAL A 174 1.76 -3.55 -8.33
CA VAL A 174 2.01 -2.52 -9.36
C VAL A 174 3.18 -1.62 -8.95
N PRO A 175 4.16 -1.36 -9.85
CA PRO A 175 5.31 -0.53 -9.53
C PRO A 175 4.96 0.85 -8.94
N THR A 176 5.79 1.29 -8.01
CA THR A 176 5.67 2.62 -7.39
C THR A 176 5.83 3.71 -8.44
N LEU A 177 4.77 4.51 -8.64
CA LEU A 177 4.91 5.75 -9.40
C LEU A 177 5.60 6.82 -8.56
N ARG A 178 6.44 7.59 -9.23
CA ARG A 178 7.31 8.60 -8.64
C ARG A 178 7.08 9.94 -9.32
N ASP A 179 7.31 11.01 -8.57
CA ASP A 179 7.41 12.36 -9.12
C ASP A 179 8.72 12.50 -9.93
N ALA A 180 8.88 13.61 -10.66
CA ALA A 180 10.03 13.83 -11.56
C ALA A 180 11.38 13.81 -10.83
N ASP A 181 11.39 14.13 -9.54
CA ASP A 181 12.57 14.09 -8.67
C ASP A 181 12.77 12.74 -7.96
N GLY A 182 11.97 11.74 -8.28
CA GLY A 182 12.06 10.37 -7.76
C GLY A 182 11.29 10.14 -6.46
N LEU A 183 10.67 11.15 -5.86
CA LEU A 183 9.85 10.96 -4.66
C LEU A 183 8.65 10.04 -4.97
N ALA A 184 8.49 8.98 -4.19
CA ALA A 184 7.32 8.11 -4.29
C ALA A 184 6.02 8.91 -4.06
N LEU A 185 5.04 8.74 -4.96
CA LEU A 185 3.76 9.44 -4.82
C LEU A 185 2.99 8.91 -3.59
N SER A 186 2.50 9.83 -2.76
CA SER A 186 1.70 9.49 -1.58
C SER A 186 0.71 10.61 -1.27
N SER A 187 -0.48 10.23 -0.78
CA SER A 187 -1.45 11.17 -0.20
C SER A 187 -0.85 12.00 0.94
N ARG A 188 0.14 11.46 1.66
CA ARG A 188 0.83 12.15 2.77
C ARG A 188 1.87 13.18 2.31
N ASN A 189 2.25 13.22 1.04
CA ASN A 189 3.22 14.22 0.55
C ASN A 189 2.68 15.67 0.67
N GLN A 190 1.36 15.84 0.73
CA GLN A 190 0.72 17.15 0.93
C GLN A 190 1.00 17.77 2.31
N TYR A 191 1.49 16.97 3.27
CA TYR A 191 1.85 17.45 4.60
C TYR A 191 3.25 18.07 4.65
N LEU A 192 4.04 17.90 3.59
CA LEU A 192 5.38 18.48 3.48
C LEU A 192 5.26 19.97 3.13
N ASN A 193 5.98 20.83 3.87
CA ASN A 193 6.20 22.20 3.43
C ASN A 193 7.18 22.24 2.22
N ALA A 194 7.39 23.42 1.63
CA ALA A 194 8.23 23.55 0.43
C ALA A 194 9.68 23.08 0.65
N GLU A 195 10.27 23.38 1.81
CA GLU A 195 11.64 22.97 2.15
C GLU A 195 11.73 21.45 2.39
N GLU A 196 10.77 20.88 3.10
CA GLU A 196 10.64 19.44 3.31
C GLU A 196 10.42 18.71 1.99
N ARG A 197 9.56 19.22 1.11
CA ARG A 197 9.31 18.66 -0.22
C ARG A 197 10.58 18.61 -1.06
N GLY A 198 11.41 19.66 -1.03
CA GLY A 198 12.70 19.69 -1.73
C GLY A 198 13.70 18.65 -1.21
N ARG A 199 13.61 18.27 0.07
CA ARG A 199 14.48 17.23 0.68
C ARG A 199 13.92 15.82 0.59
N ALA A 200 12.60 15.65 0.42
CA ALA A 200 11.90 14.38 0.47
C ALA A 200 12.47 13.33 -0.52
N ALA A 201 12.88 13.75 -1.71
CA ALA A 201 13.52 12.89 -2.72
C ALA A 201 14.84 12.24 -2.27
N THR A 202 15.43 12.69 -1.15
CA THR A 202 16.62 12.05 -0.55
C THR A 202 16.38 10.59 -0.19
N VAL A 203 15.15 10.22 0.19
CA VAL A 203 14.79 8.82 0.46
C VAL A 203 15.11 7.93 -0.75
N HIS A 204 14.69 8.36 -1.94
CA HIS A 204 14.95 7.61 -3.16
C HIS A 204 16.43 7.57 -3.52
N ARG A 205 17.14 8.70 -3.37
CA ARG A 205 18.60 8.76 -3.63
C ARG A 205 19.39 7.80 -2.75
N VAL A 206 19.01 7.69 -1.47
CA VAL A 206 19.64 6.75 -0.52
C VAL A 206 19.36 5.29 -0.92
N LEU A 207 18.13 4.97 -1.32
CA LEU A 207 17.79 3.63 -1.84
C LEU A 207 18.59 3.28 -3.09
N GLN A 208 18.76 4.23 -4.02
CA GLN A 208 19.58 4.03 -5.23
C GLN A 208 21.05 3.81 -4.90
N ALA A 209 21.61 4.57 -3.95
CA ALA A 209 23.00 4.39 -3.51
C ALA A 209 23.21 3.01 -2.87
N MET A 210 22.28 2.55 -2.05
CA MET A 210 22.30 1.19 -1.49
C MET A 210 22.23 0.13 -2.59
N ALA A 211 21.32 0.27 -3.56
CA ALA A 211 21.19 -0.65 -4.68
C ALA A 211 22.47 -0.72 -5.51
N GLU A 212 23.11 0.43 -5.75
CA GLU A 212 24.38 0.48 -6.47
C GLU A 212 25.50 -0.23 -5.72
N GLY A 213 25.60 -0.05 -4.40
CA GLY A 213 26.54 -0.80 -3.57
C GLY A 213 26.35 -2.32 -3.71
N LEU A 214 25.11 -2.81 -3.69
CA LEU A 214 24.81 -4.24 -3.88
C LEU A 214 25.18 -4.75 -5.28
N ARG A 215 24.94 -3.95 -6.33
CA ARG A 215 25.35 -4.27 -7.71
C ARG A 215 26.88 -4.33 -7.85
N GLN A 216 27.59 -3.51 -7.10
CA GLN A 216 29.05 -3.52 -7.02
C GLN A 216 29.63 -4.66 -6.15
N GLY A 217 28.76 -5.53 -5.62
CA GLY A 217 29.18 -6.72 -4.87
C GLY A 217 29.31 -6.52 -3.37
N ARG A 218 28.93 -5.35 -2.81
CA ARG A 218 28.87 -5.16 -1.35
C ARG A 218 27.90 -6.17 -0.74
N ARG A 219 28.31 -6.83 0.35
CA ARG A 219 27.49 -7.78 1.14
C ARG A 219 27.54 -7.51 2.64
N ASP A 220 28.24 -6.46 3.04
CA ASP A 220 28.26 -5.86 4.38
C ASP A 220 26.95 -5.10 4.64
N TYR A 221 25.83 -5.83 4.63
CA TYR A 221 24.47 -5.27 4.65
C TYR A 221 24.25 -4.28 5.79
N LEU A 222 24.74 -4.60 7.00
CA LEU A 222 24.62 -3.73 8.17
C LEU A 222 25.33 -2.38 7.96
N ALA A 223 26.53 -2.39 7.36
CA ALA A 223 27.26 -1.16 7.08
C ALA A 223 26.55 -0.30 6.03
N LEU A 224 26.04 -0.91 4.95
CA LEU A 224 25.22 -0.22 3.94
C LEU A 224 23.98 0.43 4.58
N GLN A 225 23.28 -0.29 5.48
CA GLN A 225 22.11 0.24 6.19
C GLN A 225 22.49 1.41 7.10
N SER A 226 23.61 1.33 7.83
CA SER A 226 24.10 2.40 8.69
C SER A 226 24.53 3.65 7.90
N GLU A 227 25.23 3.48 6.78
CA GLU A 227 25.62 4.58 5.87
C GLU A 227 24.40 5.31 5.31
N ALA A 228 23.39 4.55 4.89
CA ALA A 228 22.12 5.06 4.39
C ALA A 228 21.34 5.82 5.47
N ALA A 229 21.24 5.26 6.69
CA ALA A 229 20.61 5.93 7.82
C ALA A 229 21.31 7.25 8.17
N GLY A 230 22.65 7.26 8.21
CA GLY A 230 23.42 8.48 8.45
C GLY A 230 23.25 9.54 7.36
N SER A 231 23.08 9.11 6.09
CA SER A 231 22.80 10.02 4.97
C SER A 231 21.42 10.67 5.08
N LEU A 232 20.40 9.91 5.50
CA LEU A 232 19.08 10.45 5.80
C LEU A 232 19.14 11.45 6.97
N GLN A 233 19.84 11.13 8.06
CA GLN A 233 19.99 12.01 9.21
C GLN A 233 20.64 13.35 8.84
N ARG A 234 21.73 13.34 8.06
CA ARG A 234 22.37 14.56 7.55
C ARG A 234 21.43 15.42 6.69
N ALA A 235 20.46 14.80 6.03
CA ALA A 235 19.44 15.49 5.24
C ALA A 235 18.23 15.96 6.08
N GLY A 236 18.29 15.85 7.42
CA GLY A 236 17.23 16.32 8.33
C GLY A 236 16.11 15.31 8.59
N PHE A 237 16.28 14.06 8.16
CA PHE A 237 15.33 12.99 8.47
C PHE A 237 15.61 12.38 9.84
N ARG A 238 14.57 11.77 10.43
CA ARG A 238 14.69 10.86 11.57
C ARG A 238 14.29 9.46 11.10
N PRO A 239 15.25 8.61 10.68
CA PRO A 239 14.96 7.25 10.26
C PRO A 239 14.39 6.42 11.41
N GLN A 240 13.32 5.68 11.14
CA GLN A 240 12.89 4.58 12.02
C GLN A 240 13.63 3.31 11.65
N TYR A 241 13.73 3.02 10.35
CA TYR A 241 14.54 1.92 9.86
C TYR A 241 15.07 2.19 8.45
N VAL A 242 16.20 1.56 8.17
CA VAL A 242 16.71 1.30 6.81
C VAL A 242 17.03 -0.20 6.77
N ALA A 243 16.40 -0.93 5.86
CA ALA A 243 16.45 -2.39 5.83
C ALA A 243 16.86 -2.93 4.46
N ILE A 244 17.72 -3.93 4.45
CA ILE A 244 17.93 -4.83 3.32
C ILE A 244 17.29 -6.15 3.69
N ARG A 245 16.40 -6.65 2.84
CA ARG A 245 15.69 -7.92 3.01
C ARG A 245 15.67 -8.70 1.70
N ARG A 246 15.36 -9.99 1.80
CA ARG A 246 14.92 -10.80 0.67
C ARG A 246 13.51 -10.38 0.21
N PRO A 247 13.04 -10.83 -0.97
CA PRO A 247 11.68 -10.57 -1.44
C PRO A 247 10.56 -11.04 -0.49
N ASP A 248 10.82 -12.06 0.33
CA ASP A 248 9.95 -12.60 1.38
C ASP A 248 10.10 -11.90 2.75
N LEU A 249 10.82 -10.77 2.77
CA LEU A 249 11.13 -9.95 3.95
C LEU A 249 12.01 -10.62 5.01
N GLN A 250 12.58 -11.79 4.73
CA GLN A 250 13.57 -12.41 5.60
C GLN A 250 14.91 -11.67 5.53
N PRO A 251 15.77 -11.76 6.57
CA PRO A 251 17.14 -11.27 6.50
C PRO A 251 17.89 -11.87 5.30
N PRO A 252 18.70 -11.08 4.58
CA PRO A 252 19.46 -11.57 3.44
C PRO A 252 20.67 -12.38 3.89
N ALA A 253 20.98 -13.44 3.14
CA ALA A 253 22.24 -14.18 3.18
C ALA A 253 23.23 -13.59 2.17
N GLU A 254 24.52 -13.91 2.31
CA GLU A 254 25.55 -13.41 1.39
C GLU A 254 25.39 -13.93 -0.05
N THR A 255 24.79 -15.12 -0.20
CA THR A 255 24.54 -15.80 -1.48
C THR A 255 23.28 -15.33 -2.19
N ASP A 256 22.45 -14.51 -1.54
CA ASP A 256 21.23 -14.02 -2.17
C ASP A 256 21.58 -13.10 -3.35
N ALA A 257 20.73 -13.14 -4.37
CA ALA A 257 20.85 -12.32 -5.58
C ALA A 257 19.63 -11.40 -5.79
N ALA A 258 18.63 -11.46 -4.92
CA ALA A 258 17.45 -10.62 -4.98
C ALA A 258 17.21 -9.96 -3.62
N TRP A 259 16.94 -8.66 -3.64
CA TRP A 259 16.79 -7.86 -2.44
C TRP A 259 15.64 -6.86 -2.57
N VAL A 260 15.13 -6.46 -1.42
CA VAL A 260 14.21 -5.35 -1.24
C VAL A 260 14.85 -4.43 -0.22
N LEU A 261 15.09 -3.19 -0.63
CA LEU A 261 15.60 -2.12 0.19
C LEU A 261 14.42 -1.32 0.70
N LEU A 262 14.28 -1.15 2.00
CA LEU A 262 13.13 -0.48 2.61
C LEU A 262 13.58 0.65 3.53
N VAL A 263 12.88 1.78 3.47
CA VAL A 263 13.09 2.93 4.35
C VAL A 263 11.77 3.38 4.93
N ALA A 264 11.77 3.68 6.24
CA ALA A 264 10.78 4.54 6.87
C ALA A 264 11.49 5.63 7.66
N ALA A 265 11.13 6.88 7.42
CA ALA A 265 11.73 8.03 8.09
C ALA A 265 10.77 9.20 8.22
N TYR A 266 10.88 9.95 9.32
CA TYR A 266 10.19 11.22 9.47
C TYR A 266 10.99 12.35 8.82
N LEU A 267 10.29 13.25 8.12
CA LEU A 267 10.77 14.56 7.74
C LEU A 267 9.78 15.59 8.28
N GLY A 268 10.23 16.42 9.23
CA GLY A 268 9.32 17.23 10.03
C GLY A 268 8.34 16.37 10.82
N GLN A 269 7.04 16.50 10.55
CA GLN A 269 5.99 15.64 11.13
C GLN A 269 5.52 14.54 10.18
N THR A 270 5.97 14.57 8.92
CA THR A 270 5.51 13.65 7.88
C THR A 270 6.33 12.37 7.90
N ARG A 271 5.67 11.23 8.10
CA ARG A 271 6.30 9.91 7.99
C ARG A 271 6.28 9.44 6.54
N LEU A 272 7.46 9.31 5.94
CA LEU A 272 7.64 8.83 4.58
C LEU A 272 8.13 7.39 4.59
N ILE A 273 7.63 6.61 3.63
CA ILE A 273 8.11 5.26 3.35
C ILE A 273 8.46 5.16 1.87
N ASP A 274 9.46 4.37 1.55
CA ASP A 274 9.80 4.01 0.19
C ASP A 274 10.55 2.67 0.17
N ASN A 275 10.58 2.04 -0.99
CA ASN A 275 11.36 0.82 -1.20
C ASN A 275 11.86 0.71 -2.65
N LEU A 276 12.85 -0.16 -2.82
CA LEU A 276 13.41 -0.51 -4.12
C LEU A 276 13.73 -2.01 -4.15
N SER A 277 13.16 -2.73 -5.11
CA SER A 277 13.50 -4.13 -5.38
C SER A 277 14.63 -4.22 -6.40
N LEU A 278 15.55 -5.16 -6.20
CA LEU A 278 16.63 -5.48 -7.14
C LEU A 278 16.82 -7.01 -7.23
N SER A 279 17.32 -7.44 -8.38
CA SER A 279 17.68 -8.83 -8.72
C SER A 279 18.84 -8.84 -9.69
#